data_AF-A0A3A9KKG0-F1
#
_entry.id   AF-A0A3A9KKG0-F1
#
_cell.length_a   1.000
_cell.length_b   1.000
_cell.length_c   1.000
_cell.angle_alpha   90.00
_cell.angle_beta   90.00
_cell.angle_gamma   90.00
#
_symmetry.space_group_name_H-M   'P 1'
#
loop_
_entity.id
_entity.type
_entity.pdbx_description
1 polymer ?
#
loop_
_entity_poly.entity_id
_entity_poly.type
_entity_poly.pdbx_seq_one_letter_code
_entity_poly.pdbx_strand_id
1 'polypeptide(L)'
;MFNIFAVLVIVLTIFIASSMGSEQQDISPILEEISDRNSLTNTLSSLKNIVQGIIEHGVTFITGNPLLGFLVFSCLGLCVFLVFYRLAPKKEQGSKKTIKSFLLTMFLFFFLLFFLIAVRSETSSELIRAFVSFDKLRTLLLYIEFSYAGITISVHTLGVENFLQFVIRKCAHFFLFSLLGFFLYLIIYKYCRQRILSIVLTVLFVTGYAALDEFRQSLLPTRTPLKEDVMLDTAGGIFGVSMAILKSTISEWFSKRRKL
;
A
#
# COMPACT_ATOMS: atom_id res chain seq x y z
N MET A 1 -6.73 21.58 8.95
CA MET A 1 -5.81 20.70 9.71
C MET A 1 -5.12 19.76 8.73
N PHE A 2 -3.94 19.21 9.03
CA PHE A 2 -3.47 18.04 8.26
C PHE A 2 -4.09 16.83 8.91
N ASN A 3 -4.62 15.92 8.09
CA ASN A 3 -5.49 14.89 8.59
C ASN A 3 -4.68 13.75 9.20
N ILE A 4 -4.49 13.76 10.53
CA ILE A 4 -3.91 12.62 11.26
C ILE A 4 -4.72 11.34 10.95
N PHE A 5 -6.02 11.49 10.69
CA PHE A 5 -6.86 10.38 10.23
C PHE A 5 -6.36 9.75 8.93
N ALA A 6 -5.72 10.48 8.01
CA ALA A 6 -5.18 9.88 6.79
C ALA A 6 -4.04 8.90 7.13
N VAL A 7 -3.13 9.29 8.03
CA VAL A 7 -2.06 8.40 8.49
C VAL A 7 -2.64 7.21 9.24
N LEU A 8 -3.61 7.42 10.13
CA LEU A 8 -4.27 6.34 10.86
C LEU A 8 -4.94 5.34 9.92
N VAL A 9 -5.66 5.84 8.91
CA VAL A 9 -6.27 5.02 7.86
C VAL A 9 -5.22 4.20 7.14
N ILE A 10 -4.11 4.80 6.71
CA ILE A 10 -3.05 4.08 5.97
C ILE A 10 -2.40 3.01 6.85
N VAL A 11 -2.06 3.34 8.10
CA VAL A 11 -1.52 2.39 9.07
C VAL A 11 -2.48 1.21 9.25
N LEU A 12 -3.77 1.48 9.45
CA LEU A 12 -4.80 0.46 9.59
C LEU A 12 -4.97 -0.37 8.30
N THR A 13 -4.91 0.27 7.13
CA THR A 13 -4.96 -0.40 5.83
C THR A 13 -3.78 -1.36 5.68
N ILE A 14 -2.55 -0.93 5.97
CA ILE A 14 -1.36 -1.80 5.92
C ILE A 14 -1.56 -2.97 6.90
N PHE A 15 -1.99 -2.68 8.13
CA PHE A 15 -2.24 -3.71 9.14
C PHE A 15 -3.25 -4.76 8.66
N ILE A 16 -4.37 -4.32 8.07
CA ILE A 16 -5.40 -5.20 7.51
C ILE A 16 -4.83 -5.99 6.35
N ALA A 17 -4.14 -5.33 5.40
CA ALA A 17 -3.53 -5.96 4.23
C ALA A 17 -2.61 -7.11 4.62
N SER A 18 -1.72 -6.86 5.59
CA SER A 18 -0.73 -7.83 6.06
C SER A 18 -1.34 -8.93 6.93
N SER A 19 -2.49 -8.68 7.55
CA SER A 19 -3.24 -9.69 8.33
C SER A 19 -3.99 -10.69 7.45
N MET A 20 -4.25 -10.34 6.19
CA MET A 20 -4.81 -11.23 5.17
C MET A 20 -3.69 -12.08 4.56
N GLY A 21 -2.99 -12.83 5.39
CA GLY A 21 -1.85 -13.65 4.99
C GLY A 21 -2.21 -14.59 3.83
N SER A 22 -1.43 -14.51 2.75
CA SER A 22 -1.64 -15.32 1.55
C SER A 22 -1.20 -16.77 1.77
N GLU A 23 -2.09 -17.68 1.39
CA GLU A 23 -1.80 -19.11 1.17
C GLU A 23 -0.84 -19.34 -0.04
N GLN A 24 -0.43 -18.28 -0.74
CA GLN A 24 0.36 -18.36 -1.99
C GLN A 24 1.74 -17.67 -1.91
N GLN A 25 2.29 -17.49 -0.71
CA GLN A 25 3.70 -17.10 -0.49
C GLN A 25 4.44 -18.18 0.28
N ASP A 26 3.99 -19.42 0.14
CA ASP A 26 4.50 -20.52 0.93
C ASP A 26 5.85 -21.00 0.37
N ILE A 27 6.93 -20.55 1.02
CA ILE A 27 8.28 -21.10 0.89
C ILE A 27 8.62 -22.03 2.08
N SER A 28 7.62 -22.37 2.93
CA SER A 28 7.77 -23.30 4.06
C SER A 28 8.34 -24.67 3.70
N PRO A 29 8.16 -25.27 2.49
CA PRO A 29 8.80 -26.56 2.21
C PRO A 29 10.35 -26.54 2.24
N ILE A 30 10.99 -25.37 2.39
CA ILE A 30 12.45 -25.21 2.49
C ILE A 30 12.91 -24.86 3.92
N LEU A 31 12.01 -24.44 4.83
CA LEU A 31 12.38 -23.88 6.14
C LEU A 31 11.88 -24.68 7.36
N GLU A 32 11.30 -25.86 7.14
CA GLU A 32 10.80 -26.74 8.21
C GLU A 32 11.91 -27.36 9.10
N GLU A 33 13.17 -26.95 8.95
CA GLU A 33 14.28 -27.39 9.80
C GLU A 33 14.54 -26.49 11.02
N ILE A 34 13.94 -25.29 11.15
CA ILE A 34 14.25 -24.41 12.29
C ILE A 34 13.02 -23.66 12.84
N SER A 35 12.59 -24.15 14.01
CA SER A 35 12.02 -23.39 15.14
C SER A 35 10.50 -23.36 15.32
N ASP A 36 10.11 -24.00 16.42
CA ASP A 36 8.82 -24.00 17.09
C ASP A 36 8.59 -22.70 17.89
N ARG A 37 7.40 -22.09 17.79
CA ARG A 37 6.79 -21.32 18.89
C ARG A 37 5.34 -20.92 18.64
N ASN A 38 4.44 -21.52 19.41
CA ASN A 38 3.03 -21.15 19.54
C ASN A 38 2.81 -20.28 20.80
N SER A 39 2.20 -19.10 20.64
CA SER A 39 1.27 -18.45 21.60
C SER A 39 0.99 -16.99 21.21
N LEU A 40 0.14 -16.76 20.19
CA LEU A 40 -0.44 -15.44 19.86
C LEU A 40 -1.65 -15.51 18.89
N THR A 41 -2.25 -16.69 18.73
CA THR A 41 -3.14 -17.00 17.60
C THR A 41 -4.63 -16.74 17.86
N ASN A 42 -5.07 -16.67 19.12
CA ASN A 42 -6.51 -16.71 19.45
C ASN A 42 -7.21 -15.34 19.54
N THR A 43 -6.50 -14.23 19.79
CA THR A 43 -7.09 -12.88 19.79
C THR A 43 -7.09 -12.23 18.40
N LEU A 44 -6.12 -12.59 17.56
CA LEU A 44 -6.00 -12.11 16.19
C LEU A 44 -7.09 -12.66 15.26
N SER A 45 -7.54 -13.90 15.50
CA SER A 45 -8.48 -14.61 14.62
C SER A 45 -9.88 -13.98 14.60
N SER A 46 -10.38 -13.51 15.74
CA SER A 46 -11.73 -12.91 15.82
C SER A 46 -11.84 -11.57 15.06
N LEU A 47 -10.80 -10.75 15.11
CA LEU A 47 -10.74 -9.49 14.35
C LEU A 47 -10.58 -9.76 12.84
N LYS A 48 -9.80 -10.78 12.48
CA LYS A 48 -9.61 -11.23 11.09
C LYS A 48 -10.95 -11.59 10.45
N ASN A 49 -11.82 -12.31 11.15
CA ASN A 49 -13.10 -12.78 10.60
C ASN A 49 -14.08 -11.65 10.24
N ILE A 50 -14.19 -10.59 11.07
CA ILE A 50 -15.10 -9.45 10.80
C ILE A 50 -14.64 -8.69 9.56
N VAL A 51 -13.34 -8.41 9.48
CA VAL A 51 -12.74 -7.69 8.36
C VAL A 51 -12.87 -8.51 7.08
N GLN A 52 -12.66 -9.82 7.16
CA GLN A 52 -12.75 -10.72 6.02
C GLN A 52 -14.16 -10.77 5.42
N GLY A 53 -15.22 -10.75 6.25
CA GLY A 53 -16.60 -10.73 5.77
C GLY A 53 -16.98 -9.46 4.98
N ILE A 54 -16.51 -8.28 5.39
CA ILE A 54 -16.74 -7.03 4.65
C ILE A 54 -16.04 -7.08 3.28
N ILE A 55 -14.85 -7.67 3.24
CA ILE A 55 -14.04 -7.74 2.04
C ILE A 55 -14.64 -8.71 1.02
N GLU A 56 -15.12 -9.88 1.45
CA GLU A 56 -15.75 -10.87 0.57
C GLU A 56 -17.00 -10.32 -0.15
N HIS A 57 -17.83 -9.53 0.54
CA HIS A 57 -18.97 -8.85 -0.09
C HIS A 57 -18.51 -7.82 -1.15
N GLY A 58 -17.39 -7.14 -0.92
CA GLY A 58 -16.80 -6.24 -1.91
C GLY A 58 -16.22 -6.98 -3.12
N VAL A 59 -15.57 -8.13 -2.90
CA VAL A 59 -14.96 -8.97 -3.96
C VAL A 59 -16.04 -9.49 -4.90
N THR A 60 -17.08 -10.14 -4.36
CA THR A 60 -18.17 -10.74 -5.14
C THR A 60 -18.90 -9.72 -6.01
N PHE A 61 -19.02 -8.47 -5.56
CA PHE A 61 -19.59 -7.38 -6.36
C PHE A 61 -18.70 -7.00 -7.56
N ILE A 62 -17.37 -7.00 -7.38
CA ILE A 62 -16.39 -6.59 -8.41
C ILE A 62 -16.15 -7.71 -9.42
N THR A 63 -15.99 -8.96 -8.96
CA THR A 63 -15.80 -10.11 -9.85
C THR A 63 -17.02 -10.34 -10.74
N GLY A 64 -18.22 -10.02 -10.23
CA GLY A 64 -19.44 -10.02 -11.03
C GLY A 64 -19.48 -8.97 -12.16
N ASN A 65 -18.72 -7.87 -12.07
CA ASN A 65 -18.73 -6.77 -13.05
C ASN A 65 -17.36 -6.06 -13.20
N PRO A 66 -16.37 -6.69 -13.88
CA PRO A 66 -14.98 -6.21 -13.91
C PRO A 66 -14.80 -4.84 -14.58
N LEU A 67 -15.59 -4.52 -15.62
CA LEU A 67 -15.59 -3.21 -16.27
C LEU A 67 -16.06 -2.08 -15.33
N LEU A 68 -17.05 -2.38 -14.48
CA LEU A 68 -17.61 -1.44 -13.52
C LEU A 68 -16.60 -1.18 -12.40
N GLY A 69 -15.87 -2.22 -11.95
CA GLY A 69 -14.73 -2.08 -11.04
C GLY A 69 -13.61 -1.19 -11.60
N PHE A 70 -13.23 -1.36 -12.87
CA PHE A 70 -12.19 -0.54 -13.51
C PHE A 70 -12.62 0.93 -13.71
N LEU A 71 -13.87 1.18 -14.09
CA LEU A 71 -14.44 2.53 -14.19
C LEU A 71 -14.48 3.23 -12.84
N VAL A 72 -14.90 2.51 -11.81
CA VAL A 72 -14.90 2.99 -10.42
C VAL A 72 -13.46 3.34 -9.99
N PHE A 73 -12.47 2.49 -10.30
CA PHE A 73 -11.05 2.75 -10.03
C PHE A 73 -10.51 3.99 -10.74
N SER A 74 -10.79 4.14 -12.04
CA SER A 74 -10.31 5.28 -12.83
C SER A 74 -10.96 6.59 -12.38
N CYS A 75 -12.26 6.57 -12.08
CA CYS A 75 -12.96 7.71 -11.50
C CYS A 75 -12.46 8.04 -10.09
N LEU A 76 -12.18 7.03 -9.26
CA LEU A 76 -11.62 7.21 -7.91
C LEU A 76 -10.21 7.82 -8.00
N GLY A 77 -9.31 7.26 -8.81
CA GLY A 77 -7.95 7.77 -9.00
C GLY A 77 -7.92 9.20 -9.55
N LEU A 78 -8.75 9.50 -10.56
CA LEU A 78 -8.89 10.85 -11.11
C LEU A 78 -9.40 11.84 -10.06
N CYS A 79 -10.37 11.43 -9.24
CA CYS A 79 -10.85 12.25 -8.13
C CYS A 79 -9.79 12.44 -7.01
N VAL A 80 -8.94 11.44 -6.71
CA VAL A 80 -7.80 11.60 -5.77
C VAL A 80 -6.89 12.68 -6.34
N PHE A 81 -6.52 12.55 -7.61
CA PHE A 81 -5.64 13.46 -8.31
C PHE A 81 -6.21 14.89 -8.34
N LEU A 82 -7.49 15.05 -8.67
CA LEU A 82 -8.16 16.34 -8.73
C LEU A 82 -8.33 16.97 -7.34
N VAL A 83 -8.69 16.21 -6.31
CA VAL A 83 -8.79 16.73 -4.93
C VAL A 83 -7.41 17.10 -4.40
N PHE A 84 -6.40 16.26 -4.61
CA PHE A 84 -5.01 16.53 -4.24
C PHE A 84 -4.47 17.78 -4.92
N TYR A 85 -4.70 17.93 -6.23
CA TYR A 85 -4.27 19.09 -7.00
C TYR A 85 -5.04 20.36 -6.60
N ARG A 86 -6.35 20.25 -6.33
CA ARG A 86 -7.21 21.38 -5.94
C ARG A 86 -7.03 21.81 -4.47
N LEU A 87 -6.31 21.02 -3.66
CA LEU A 87 -5.83 21.40 -2.33
C LEU A 87 -4.54 22.26 -2.37
N ALA A 88 -4.08 22.67 -3.56
CA ALA A 88 -3.19 23.81 -3.69
C ALA A 88 -3.80 25.03 -2.94
N PRO A 89 -3.05 25.68 -2.04
CA PRO A 89 -3.63 26.58 -1.05
C PRO A 89 -4.28 27.79 -1.74
N LYS A 90 -5.62 27.81 -1.75
CA LYS A 90 -6.37 29.07 -1.71
C LYS A 90 -6.54 29.47 -0.24
N LYS A 91 -6.55 30.76 0.02
CA LYS A 91 -6.70 31.39 1.33
C LYS A 91 -8.14 31.14 1.85
N GLU A 92 -8.45 29.89 2.21
CA GLU A 92 -9.79 29.47 2.65
C GLU A 92 -9.88 29.34 4.17
N GLN A 93 -10.97 29.89 4.73
CA GLN A 93 -11.33 29.89 6.15
C GLN A 93 -11.57 28.48 6.74
N GLY A 94 -11.40 28.39 8.07
CA GLY A 94 -11.17 27.16 8.84
C GLY A 94 -12.18 26.02 8.65
N SER A 95 -13.49 26.30 8.57
CA SER A 95 -14.51 25.24 8.46
C SER A 95 -14.49 24.54 7.09
N LYS A 96 -14.40 25.30 5.99
CA LYS A 96 -14.33 24.76 4.62
C LYS A 96 -13.06 23.93 4.38
N LYS A 97 -11.95 24.31 5.03
CA LYS A 97 -10.68 23.57 4.98
C LYS A 97 -10.76 22.23 5.72
N THR A 98 -11.48 22.17 6.84
CA THR A 98 -11.67 20.93 7.61
C THR A 98 -12.57 19.96 6.87
N ILE A 99 -13.67 20.43 6.27
CA ILE A 99 -14.58 19.60 5.47
C ILE A 99 -13.86 18.99 4.26
N LYS A 100 -13.08 19.77 3.51
CA LYS A 100 -12.30 19.26 2.36
C LYS A 100 -11.26 18.22 2.78
N SER A 101 -10.61 18.43 3.92
CA SER A 101 -9.66 17.47 4.49
C SER A 101 -10.33 16.17 4.88
N PHE A 102 -11.52 16.26 5.49
CA PHE A 102 -12.31 15.09 5.89
C PHE A 102 -12.77 14.28 4.68
N LEU A 103 -13.31 14.96 3.65
CA LEU A 103 -13.71 14.31 2.39
C LEU A 103 -12.53 13.62 1.69
N LEU A 104 -11.35 14.25 1.63
CA LEU A 104 -10.15 13.62 1.09
C LEU A 104 -9.80 12.34 1.85
N THR A 105 -9.90 12.33 3.17
CA THR A 105 -9.54 11.15 3.97
C THR A 105 -10.56 10.03 3.88
N MET A 106 -11.86 10.34 3.84
CA MET A 106 -12.88 9.34 3.53
C MET A 106 -12.67 8.73 2.16
N PHE A 107 -12.36 9.58 1.19
CA PHE A 107 -12.10 9.14 -0.17
C PHE A 107 -10.85 8.27 -0.28
N LEU A 108 -9.76 8.68 0.37
CA LEU A 108 -8.53 7.89 0.46
C LEU A 108 -8.80 6.54 1.14
N PHE A 109 -9.60 6.51 2.20
CA PHE A 109 -10.02 5.28 2.87
C PHE A 109 -10.74 4.33 1.92
N PHE A 110 -11.75 4.80 1.17
CA PHE A 110 -12.47 3.96 0.21
C PHE A 110 -11.59 3.52 -0.96
N PHE A 111 -10.71 4.39 -1.46
CA PHE A 111 -9.74 4.03 -2.49
C PHE A 111 -8.78 2.94 -2.02
N LEU A 112 -8.26 3.06 -0.79
CA LEU A 112 -7.37 2.08 -0.19
C LEU A 112 -8.09 0.75 0.08
N LEU A 113 -9.34 0.79 0.59
CA LEU A 113 -10.16 -0.41 0.80
C LEU A 113 -10.43 -1.13 -0.53
N PHE A 114 -10.78 -0.39 -1.58
CA PHE A 114 -10.96 -0.94 -2.92
C PHE A 114 -9.65 -1.52 -3.46
N PHE A 115 -8.54 -0.81 -3.29
CA PHE A 115 -7.22 -1.28 -3.71
C PHE A 115 -6.85 -2.60 -3.04
N LEU A 116 -7.14 -2.77 -1.74
CA LEU A 116 -6.95 -4.05 -1.05
C LEU A 116 -7.79 -5.18 -1.66
N ILE A 117 -9.04 -4.89 -2.02
CA ILE A 117 -9.92 -5.86 -2.67
C ILE A 117 -9.37 -6.27 -4.05
N ALA A 118 -8.89 -5.30 -4.83
CA ALA A 118 -8.35 -5.53 -6.17
C ALA A 118 -7.02 -6.30 -6.17
N VAL A 119 -6.21 -6.13 -5.12
CA VAL A 119 -4.91 -6.81 -4.95
C VAL A 119 -5.07 -8.24 -4.39
N ARG A 120 -6.30 -8.68 -4.04
CA ARG A 120 -6.54 -10.07 -3.64
C ARG A 120 -6.16 -11.04 -4.75
N SER A 121 -5.60 -12.18 -4.34
CA SER A 121 -5.13 -13.27 -5.22
C SER A 121 -6.15 -13.63 -6.29
N GLU A 122 -7.35 -14.01 -5.86
CA GLU A 122 -8.46 -14.47 -6.71
C GLU A 122 -8.94 -13.37 -7.67
N THR A 123 -9.22 -12.17 -7.15
CA THR A 123 -9.69 -11.04 -7.96
C THR A 123 -8.65 -10.62 -9.00
N SER A 124 -7.37 -10.58 -8.61
CA SER A 124 -6.29 -10.12 -9.48
C SER A 124 -6.06 -11.08 -10.65
N SER A 125 -6.11 -12.39 -10.41
CA SER A 125 -5.93 -13.38 -11.47
C SER A 125 -7.12 -13.42 -12.42
N GLU A 126 -8.34 -13.31 -11.92
CA GLU A 126 -9.56 -13.20 -12.73
C GLU A 126 -9.55 -11.95 -13.62
N LEU A 127 -9.16 -10.79 -13.07
CA LEU A 127 -9.04 -9.54 -13.84
C LEU A 127 -7.98 -9.65 -14.93
N ILE A 128 -6.81 -10.22 -14.63
CA ILE A 128 -5.76 -10.37 -15.63
C ILE A 128 -6.23 -11.29 -16.77
N ARG A 129 -6.89 -12.41 -16.44
CA ARG A 129 -7.48 -13.33 -17.43
C ARG A 129 -8.55 -12.65 -18.30
N ALA A 130 -9.34 -11.75 -17.72
CA ALA A 130 -10.41 -11.04 -18.43
C ALA A 130 -9.89 -10.03 -19.46
N PHE A 131 -8.72 -9.41 -19.23
CA PHE A 131 -8.21 -8.33 -20.08
C PHE A 131 -6.99 -8.71 -20.93
N VAL A 132 -6.21 -9.73 -20.56
CA VAL A 132 -4.95 -10.08 -21.24
C VAL A 132 -4.74 -11.59 -21.32
N SER A 133 -4.43 -12.10 -22.51
CA SER A 133 -4.03 -13.50 -22.70
C SER A 133 -2.67 -13.78 -22.04
N PHE A 134 -2.61 -14.76 -21.13
CA PHE A 134 -1.37 -15.09 -20.42
C PHE A 134 -0.20 -15.48 -21.34
N ASP A 135 -0.47 -16.06 -22.52
CA ASP A 135 0.59 -16.44 -23.47
C ASP A 135 1.39 -15.24 -23.98
N LYS A 136 0.72 -14.09 -24.22
CA LYS A 136 1.42 -12.86 -24.61
C LYS A 136 2.22 -12.25 -23.46
N LEU A 137 1.70 -12.33 -22.24
CA LEU A 137 2.42 -11.87 -21.04
C LEU A 137 3.64 -12.74 -20.77
N ARG A 138 3.52 -14.06 -20.94
CA ARG A 138 4.62 -15.00 -20.77
C ARG A 138 5.82 -14.59 -21.61
N THR A 139 5.64 -14.32 -22.91
CA THR A 139 6.74 -13.95 -23.81
C THR A 139 7.48 -12.68 -23.40
N LEU A 140 6.77 -11.70 -22.82
CA LEU A 140 7.39 -10.47 -22.32
C LEU A 140 8.09 -10.66 -20.97
N LEU A 141 7.49 -11.45 -20.08
CA LEU A 141 7.96 -11.66 -18.72
C LEU A 141 9.10 -12.69 -18.62
N LEU A 142 9.33 -13.50 -19.66
CA LEU A 142 10.44 -14.46 -19.74
C LEU A 142 11.82 -13.81 -19.63
N TYR A 143 11.95 -12.52 -19.97
CA TYR A 143 13.22 -11.79 -19.89
C TYR A 143 13.50 -11.18 -18.51
N ILE A 144 12.55 -11.28 -17.57
CA ILE A 144 12.66 -10.68 -16.24
C ILE A 144 12.99 -11.78 -15.23
N GLU A 145 14.25 -11.81 -14.80
CA GLU A 145 14.72 -12.69 -13.74
C GLU A 145 15.52 -11.87 -12.72
N PHE A 146 15.22 -12.04 -11.44
CA PHE A 146 15.96 -11.39 -10.36
C PHE A 146 15.98 -12.26 -9.10
N SER A 147 17.00 -12.08 -8.27
CA SER A 147 17.09 -12.76 -6.97
C SER A 147 16.38 -11.94 -5.90
N TYR A 148 15.49 -12.58 -5.15
CA TYR A 148 14.78 -12.01 -4.01
C TYR A 148 14.83 -12.97 -2.83
N ALA A 149 15.32 -12.51 -1.67
CA ALA A 149 15.50 -13.35 -0.48
C ALA A 149 16.30 -14.64 -0.73
N GLY A 150 17.26 -14.61 -1.66
CA GLY A 150 18.08 -15.77 -2.03
C GLY A 150 17.44 -16.74 -3.03
N ILE A 151 16.22 -16.45 -3.51
CA ILE A 151 15.50 -17.25 -4.50
C ILE A 151 15.39 -16.50 -5.82
N THR A 152 15.60 -17.20 -6.93
CA THR A 152 15.38 -16.64 -8.27
C THR A 152 13.89 -16.54 -8.58
N ILE A 153 13.38 -15.31 -8.64
CA ILE A 153 12.01 -15.00 -9.03
C ILE A 153 11.97 -14.82 -10.54
N SER A 154 11.32 -15.76 -11.23
CA SER A 154 11.03 -15.65 -12.64
C SER A 154 9.74 -16.39 -13.00
N VAL A 155 9.26 -16.16 -14.22
CA VAL A 155 8.11 -16.92 -14.74
C VAL A 155 8.40 -18.42 -14.82
N HIS A 156 9.66 -18.81 -14.96
CA HIS A 156 10.06 -20.22 -14.98
C HIS A 156 9.94 -20.90 -13.62
N THR A 157 10.23 -20.18 -12.53
CA THR A 157 10.20 -20.75 -11.17
C THR A 157 8.82 -20.69 -10.54
N LEU A 158 8.05 -19.64 -10.79
CA LEU A 158 6.76 -19.39 -10.12
C LEU A 158 5.54 -19.60 -11.02
N GLY A 159 5.71 -19.62 -12.34
CA GLY A 159 4.61 -19.48 -13.29
C GLY A 159 4.12 -18.04 -13.42
N VAL A 160 3.42 -17.73 -14.52
CA VAL A 160 3.00 -16.36 -14.87
C VAL A 160 2.08 -15.75 -13.81
N GLU A 161 1.14 -16.54 -13.29
CA GLU A 161 0.12 -16.10 -12.33
C GLU A 161 0.74 -15.71 -10.98
N ASN A 162 1.52 -16.60 -10.37
CA ASN A 162 2.16 -16.33 -9.09
C ASN A 162 3.24 -15.24 -9.21
N PHE A 163 3.95 -15.15 -10.34
CA PHE A 163 4.91 -14.07 -10.60
C PHE A 163 4.20 -12.71 -10.63
N LEU A 164 3.11 -12.59 -11.38
CA LEU A 164 2.34 -11.34 -11.48
C LEU A 164 1.75 -10.96 -10.12
N GLN A 165 1.19 -11.92 -9.41
CA GLN A 165 0.63 -11.68 -8.08
C GLN A 165 1.71 -11.25 -7.07
N PHE A 166 2.89 -11.86 -7.11
CA PHE A 166 4.04 -11.44 -6.32
C PHE A 166 4.37 -9.96 -6.61
N VAL A 167 4.54 -9.60 -7.88
CA VAL A 167 4.86 -8.22 -8.29
C VAL A 167 3.76 -7.24 -7.86
N ILE A 168 2.49 -7.56 -8.11
CA ILE A 168 1.35 -6.71 -7.74
C ILE A 168 1.33 -6.44 -6.22
N ARG A 169 1.55 -7.47 -5.40
CA ARG A 169 1.59 -7.32 -3.94
C ARG A 169 2.79 -6.49 -3.47
N LYS A 170 3.98 -6.70 -4.03
CA LYS A 170 5.19 -5.92 -3.69
C LYS A 170 5.02 -4.45 -4.07
N CYS A 171 4.44 -4.18 -5.23
CA CYS A 171 4.06 -2.83 -5.64
C CYS A 171 3.01 -2.23 -4.69
N ALA A 172 2.00 -3.00 -4.29
CA ALA A 172 0.96 -2.54 -3.39
C ALA A 172 1.52 -2.10 -2.03
N HIS A 173 2.36 -2.93 -1.41
CA HIS A 173 3.05 -2.58 -0.17
C HIS A 173 3.94 -1.34 -0.36
N PHE A 174 4.78 -1.31 -1.40
CA PHE A 174 5.60 -0.14 -1.71
C PHE A 174 4.77 1.16 -1.82
N PHE A 175 3.63 1.13 -2.50
CA PHE A 175 2.75 2.29 -2.65
C PHE A 175 2.05 2.67 -1.33
N LEU A 176 1.62 1.70 -0.52
CA LEU A 176 1.01 1.95 0.80
C LEU A 176 2.02 2.62 1.74
N PHE A 177 3.25 2.11 1.80
CA PHE A 177 4.32 2.70 2.61
C PHE A 177 4.79 4.05 2.07
N SER A 178 4.79 4.25 0.75
CA SER A 178 4.98 5.57 0.15
C SER A 178 3.92 6.58 0.58
N LEU A 179 2.65 6.18 0.59
CA LEU A 179 1.57 7.04 1.05
C LEU A 179 1.72 7.37 2.54
N LEU A 180 2.13 6.39 3.36
CA LEU A 180 2.46 6.58 4.77
C LEU A 180 3.57 7.61 4.94
N GLY A 181 4.70 7.43 4.25
CA GLY A 181 5.84 8.36 4.29
C GLY A 181 5.46 9.77 3.84
N PHE A 182 4.66 9.88 2.77
CA PHE A 182 4.17 11.16 2.24
C PHE A 182 3.37 11.95 3.28
N PHE A 183 2.32 11.34 3.85
CA PHE A 183 1.44 12.04 4.78
C PHE A 183 2.09 12.26 6.15
N LEU A 184 2.87 11.29 6.63
CA LEU A 184 3.56 11.40 7.91
C LEU A 184 4.59 12.53 7.89
N TYR A 185 5.38 12.67 6.81
CA TYR A 185 6.30 13.79 6.65
C TYR A 185 5.58 15.15 6.69
N LEU A 186 4.46 15.29 5.98
CA LEU A 186 3.70 16.55 5.98
C LEU A 186 3.18 16.93 7.36
N ILE A 187 2.81 15.94 8.18
CA ILE A 187 2.40 16.15 9.57
C ILE A 187 3.59 16.58 10.41
N ILE A 188 4.67 15.79 10.44
CA ILE A 188 5.84 16.07 11.28
C ILE A 188 6.46 17.41 10.92
N TYR A 189 6.66 17.70 9.62
CA TYR A 189 7.22 18.98 9.17
C TYR A 189 6.39 20.18 9.58
N LYS A 190 5.06 20.05 9.63
CA LYS A 190 4.20 21.14 10.09
C LYS A 190 4.43 21.50 11.56
N TYR A 191 4.66 20.51 12.42
CA TYR A 191 4.87 20.71 13.86
C TYR A 191 6.32 21.10 14.17
N CYS A 192 7.29 20.36 13.65
CA CYS A 192 8.70 20.57 13.94
C CYS A 192 9.31 21.75 13.15
N ARG A 193 8.79 22.06 11.95
CA ARG A 193 9.32 23.06 11.00
C ARG A 193 10.79 22.87 10.60
N GLN A 194 11.37 21.73 10.91
CA GLN A 194 12.74 21.37 10.57
C GLN A 194 12.74 20.24 9.54
N ARG A 195 13.24 20.50 8.33
CA ARG A 195 13.18 19.54 7.21
C ARG A 195 13.91 18.25 7.53
N ILE A 196 15.18 18.33 7.95
CA ILE A 196 16.02 17.16 8.22
C ILE A 196 15.43 16.30 9.34
N LEU A 197 15.08 16.92 10.47
CA LEU A 197 14.45 16.20 11.59
C LEU A 197 13.15 15.51 11.15
N SER A 198 12.34 16.17 10.31
CA SER A 198 11.09 15.59 9.82
C SER A 198 11.31 14.40 8.90
N ILE A 199 12.34 14.45 8.05
CA ILE A 199 12.75 13.32 7.19
C ILE A 199 13.18 12.15 8.08
N VAL A 200 14.11 12.39 9.02
CA VAL A 200 14.64 11.34 9.90
C VAL A 200 13.54 10.68 10.71
N LEU A 201 12.68 11.46 11.37
CA LEU A 201 11.57 10.91 12.17
C LEU A 201 10.58 10.11 11.30
N THR A 202 10.28 10.58 10.09
CA THR A 202 9.39 9.86 9.18
C THR A 202 9.99 8.53 8.75
N VAL A 203 11.25 8.53 8.29
CA VAL A 203 11.93 7.31 7.81
C VAL A 203 12.10 6.30 8.95
N LEU A 204 12.46 6.75 10.16
CA LEU A 204 12.53 5.88 11.33
C LEU A 204 11.18 5.23 11.65
N PHE A 205 10.10 6.01 11.61
CA PHE A 205 8.75 5.47 11.84
C PHE A 205 8.34 4.46 10.77
N VAL A 206 8.53 4.79 9.47
CA VAL A 206 8.19 3.89 8.36
C VAL A 206 9.00 2.59 8.47
N THR A 207 10.31 2.68 8.70
CA THR A 207 11.19 1.50 8.84
C THR A 207 10.76 0.64 10.02
N GLY A 208 10.50 1.26 11.18
CA GLY A 208 10.02 0.56 12.37
C GLY A 208 8.65 -0.08 12.13
N TYR A 209 7.74 0.60 11.42
CA TYR A 209 6.43 0.06 11.10
C TYR A 209 6.50 -1.11 10.10
N ALA A 210 7.39 -1.06 9.11
CA ALA A 210 7.66 -2.15 8.18
C ALA A 210 8.26 -3.37 8.90
N ALA A 211 9.22 -3.15 9.81
CA ALA A 211 9.77 -4.22 10.64
C ALA A 211 8.72 -4.84 11.56
N LEU A 212 7.83 -4.03 12.15
CA LEU A 212 6.69 -4.53 12.93
C LEU A 212 5.69 -5.29 12.06
N ASP A 213 5.54 -4.92 10.80
CA ASP A 213 4.68 -5.64 9.87
C ASP A 213 5.21 -7.03 9.54
N GLU A 214 6.49 -7.13 9.18
CA GLU A 214 7.17 -8.41 8.95
C GLU A 214 7.22 -9.26 10.22
N PHE A 215 7.46 -8.65 11.39
CA PHE A 215 7.40 -9.35 12.66
C PHE A 215 6.00 -9.93 12.91
N ARG A 216 4.93 -9.17 12.66
CA ARG A 216 3.57 -9.72 12.77
C ARG A 216 3.31 -10.82 11.76
N GLN A 217 3.79 -10.67 10.53
CA GLN A 217 3.69 -11.71 9.51
C GLN A 217 4.38 -13.00 9.96
N SER A 218 5.53 -12.91 10.66
CA SER A 218 6.25 -14.06 11.20
C SER A 218 5.49 -14.85 12.28
N LEU A 219 4.45 -14.25 12.88
CA LEU A 219 3.59 -14.94 13.85
C LEU A 219 2.55 -15.84 13.16
N LEU A 220 2.40 -15.74 11.83
CA LEU A 220 1.55 -16.62 11.05
C LEU A 220 2.35 -17.88 10.67
N PRO A 221 1.80 -19.10 10.90
CA PRO A 221 2.54 -20.36 10.75
C PRO A 221 3.17 -20.61 9.38
N THR A 222 2.66 -19.96 8.33
CA THR A 222 3.02 -20.21 6.93
C THR A 222 3.86 -19.07 6.31
N ARG A 223 4.38 -18.13 7.10
CA ARG A 223 5.11 -16.95 6.60
C ARG A 223 6.44 -16.74 7.30
N THR A 224 7.52 -16.75 6.51
CA THR A 224 8.86 -16.35 6.98
C THR A 224 9.03 -14.84 6.78
N PRO A 225 9.48 -14.09 7.81
CA PRO A 225 9.77 -12.67 7.68
C PRO A 225 10.98 -12.45 6.76
N LEU A 226 10.86 -11.54 5.80
CA LEU A 226 11.92 -11.23 4.84
C LEU A 226 12.48 -9.84 5.12
N LYS A 227 13.80 -9.75 5.36
CA LYS A 227 14.48 -8.45 5.51
C LYS A 227 14.34 -7.61 4.23
N GLU A 228 14.26 -8.25 3.07
CA GLU A 228 14.03 -7.63 1.77
C GLU A 228 12.68 -6.90 1.73
N ASP A 229 11.65 -7.40 2.42
CA ASP A 229 10.33 -6.77 2.49
C ASP A 229 10.40 -5.49 3.32
N VAL A 230 11.09 -5.52 4.46
CA VAL A 230 11.35 -4.31 5.26
C VAL A 230 12.11 -3.26 4.45
N MET A 231 13.12 -3.68 3.67
CA MET A 231 13.90 -2.77 2.82
C MET A 231 13.06 -2.16 1.71
N LEU A 232 12.22 -2.95 1.05
CA LEU A 232 11.33 -2.50 -0.02
C LEU A 232 10.30 -1.49 0.50
N ASP A 233 9.67 -1.80 1.64
CA ASP A 233 8.66 -0.94 2.25
C ASP A 233 9.26 0.37 2.77
N THR A 234 10.48 0.28 3.32
CA THR A 234 11.26 1.47 3.70
C THR A 234 11.59 2.34 2.49
N ALA A 235 12.00 1.73 1.36
CA ALA A 235 12.24 2.45 0.11
C ALA A 235 10.96 3.15 -0.40
N GLY A 236 9.81 2.48 -0.26
CA GLY A 236 8.48 3.08 -0.50
C GLY A 236 8.28 4.34 0.34
N GLY A 237 8.49 4.26 1.66
CA GLY A 237 8.37 5.42 2.56
C GLY A 237 9.29 6.58 2.19
N ILE A 238 10.55 6.30 1.83
CA ILE A 238 11.51 7.32 1.38
C ILE A 238 11.03 7.99 0.09
N PHE A 239 10.51 7.21 -0.86
CA PHE A 239 9.91 7.75 -2.08
C PHE A 239 8.72 8.68 -1.75
N GLY A 240 7.86 8.27 -0.82
CA GLY A 240 6.77 9.10 -0.30
C GLY A 240 7.21 10.44 0.29
N VAL A 241 8.23 10.42 1.14
CA VAL A 241 8.85 11.64 1.72
C VAL A 241 9.36 12.56 0.60
N SER A 242 10.05 12.00 -0.38
CA SER A 242 10.61 12.74 -1.52
C SER A 242 9.51 13.43 -2.32
N MET A 243 8.40 12.74 -2.59
CA MET A 243 7.23 13.32 -3.25
C MET A 243 6.58 14.43 -2.42
N ALA A 244 6.52 14.30 -1.10
CA ALA A 244 5.98 15.33 -0.22
C ALA A 244 6.84 16.60 -0.22
N ILE A 245 8.16 16.45 -0.21
CA ILE A 245 9.11 17.56 -0.35
C ILE A 245 8.92 18.24 -1.69
N LEU A 246 8.92 17.48 -2.79
CA LEU A 246 8.72 18.01 -4.14
C LEU A 246 7.44 18.84 -4.23
N LYS A 247 6.33 18.30 -3.70
CA LYS A 247 5.04 19.01 -3.63
C LYS A 247 5.13 20.30 -2.84
N SER A 248 5.83 20.31 -1.70
CA SER A 248 5.98 21.51 -0.87
C SER A 248 6.75 22.61 -1.61
N THR A 249 7.85 22.25 -2.29
CA THR A 249 8.68 23.14 -3.09
C THR A 249 7.90 23.74 -4.27
N ILE A 250 7.17 22.91 -5.02
CA ILE A 250 6.32 23.36 -6.14
C ILE A 250 5.24 24.34 -5.66
N SER A 251 4.58 24.03 -4.55
CA SER A 251 3.53 24.89 -3.98
C SER A 251 4.08 26.26 -3.54
N GLU A 252 5.28 26.30 -2.97
CA GLU A 252 5.95 27.55 -2.59
C GLU A 252 6.32 28.38 -3.84
N TRP A 253 6.83 27.73 -4.88
CA TRP A 253 7.17 28.37 -6.16
C TRP A 253 5.96 29.07 -6.81
N PHE A 254 4.84 28.35 -6.95
CA PHE A 254 3.60 28.93 -7.50
C PHE A 254 2.97 30.01 -6.61
N SER A 255 3.23 29.99 -5.30
CA SER A 255 2.76 31.04 -4.40
C SER A 255 3.56 32.33 -4.53
N LYS A 256 4.87 32.24 -4.82
CA LYS A 256 5.72 33.42 -5.04
C LYS A 256 5.41 34.10 -6.37
N ARG A 257 5.20 33.31 -7.44
CA ARG A 257 4.85 33.83 -8.78
C ARG A 257 3.49 34.53 -8.87
N ARG A 258 2.55 34.22 -7.97
CA ARG A 258 1.23 34.90 -7.89
C ARG A 258 1.25 36.21 -7.10
N LYS A 259 2.36 36.54 -6.43
CA LYS A 259 2.54 37.78 -5.67
C LYS A 259 3.38 38.83 -6.41
N LEU A 260 3.98 38.43 -7.54
CA LEU A 260 4.64 39.30 -8.52
C LEU A 260 3.62 39.63 -9.61
#